data_AF-A0A7V5LQI2-F1
#
_entry.id   AF-A0A7V5LQI2-F1
#
_cell.length_a   1.000
_cell.length_b   1.000
_cell.length_c   1.000
_cell.angle_alpha   90.00
_cell.angle_beta   90.00
_cell.angle_gamma   90.00
#
_symmetry.space_group_name_H-M   'P 1'
#
loop_
_entity.id
_entity.type
_entity.pdbx_description
1 polymer ?
#
loop_
_entity_poly.entity_id
_entity_poly.type
_entity_poly.pdbx_seq_one_letter_code
_entity_poly.pdbx_strand_id
1 'polypeptide(L)' 'MIVPELTGATREEVLQEMVDWLTQEKSINRKGKELLEKLIQREKLGSTAIGEGVAVPHCK' A
#
# COMPACT_ATOMS: atom_id res chain seq x y z
N MET A 1 12.77 0.83 6.54
CA MET A 1 12.14 2.15 6.41
C MET A 1 10.89 2.15 7.25
N ILE A 2 10.57 3.27 7.90
CA ILE A 2 9.37 3.43 8.73
C ILE A 2 8.75 4.78 8.38
N VAL A 3 7.46 4.81 8.07
CA VAL A 3 6.68 6.04 7.84
C VAL A 3 5.61 6.09 8.94
N PRO A 4 5.84 6.87 10.01
CA PRO A 4 4.98 6.83 11.20
C PRO A 4 3.66 7.60 11.03
N GLU A 5 3.61 8.55 10.11
CA GLU A 5 2.45 9.42 9.87
C GLU A 5 2.02 9.29 8.41
N LEU A 6 0.76 8.87 8.22
CA LEU A 6 0.09 8.83 6.92
C LEU A 6 -1.14 9.75 7.01
N THR A 7 -1.49 10.37 5.90
CA THR A 7 -2.61 11.35 5.86
C THR A 7 -3.92 10.75 5.35
N GLY A 8 -3.85 9.60 4.68
CA GLY A 8 -4.98 8.93 4.07
C GLY A 8 -6.05 8.54 5.08
N ALA A 9 -7.29 8.89 4.77
CA ALA A 9 -8.46 8.52 5.56
C ALA A 9 -9.15 7.26 5.02
N THR A 10 -8.84 6.91 3.78
CA THR A 10 -9.34 5.69 3.11
C THR A 10 -8.21 4.70 2.87
N ARG A 11 -8.60 3.43 2.72
CA ARG A 11 -7.70 2.34 2.35
C ARG A 11 -6.92 2.68 1.08
N GLU A 12 -7.60 3.19 0.05
CA GLU A 12 -7.01 3.50 -1.24
C GLU A 12 -5.98 4.64 -1.14
N GLU A 13 -6.26 5.67 -0.35
CA GLU A 13 -5.32 6.77 -0.08
C GLU A 13 -4.07 6.27 0.66
N VAL A 14 -4.25 5.44 1.70
CA VAL A 14 -3.13 4.86 2.46
C VAL A 14 -2.25 3.98 1.56
N LEU A 15 -2.85 3.15 0.69
CA LEU A 15 -2.08 2.34 -0.26
C LEU A 15 -1.33 3.18 -1.29
N GLN A 16 -1.93 4.29 -1.75
CA GLN A 16 -1.28 5.24 -2.66
C GLN A 16 -0.06 5.88 -1.98
N GLU A 17 -0.20 6.38 -0.74
CA GLU A 17 0.91 6.97 0.02
C GLU A 17 2.06 5.98 0.25
N MET A 18 1.74 4.72 0.59
CA MET A 18 2.75 3.66 0.73
C MET A 18 3.54 3.44 -0.57
N VAL A 19 2.85 3.39 -1.72
CA VAL A 19 3.48 3.19 -3.03
C VAL A 19 4.32 4.39 -3.44
N ASP A 20 3.84 5.60 -3.19
CA ASP A 20 4.58 6.82 -3.51
C ASP A 20 5.88 6.90 -2.71
N TRP A 21 5.85 6.54 -1.43
CA TRP A 21 7.07 6.44 -0.61
C TRP A 21 8.07 5.43 -1.18
N LEU A 22 7.61 4.22 -1.52
CA LEU A 22 8.46 3.14 -2.04
C LEU A 22 9.08 3.49 -3.40
N THR A 23 8.37 4.25 -4.23
CA THR A 23 8.86 4.66 -5.56
C THR A 23 9.77 5.89 -5.50
N GLN A 24 9.51 6.85 -4.62
CA GLN A 24 10.38 8.00 -4.39
C GLN A 24 11.77 7.57 -3.91
N GLU A 25 11.82 6.59 -3.00
CA GLU A 25 13.06 6.05 -2.44
C GLU A 25 13.83 5.14 -3.42
N LYS A 26 13.39 5.06 -4.69
CA LYS A 26 13.93 4.19 -5.75
C LYS A 26 14.12 2.72 -5.32
N SER A 27 13.41 2.31 -4.27
CA SER A 27 13.55 0.99 -3.66
C SER A 27 12.87 -0.10 -4.50
N ILE A 28 12.04 0.30 -5.47
CA ILE A 28 11.33 -0.62 -6.35
C ILE A 28 11.46 -0.15 -7.81
N ASN A 29 12.00 -1.01 -8.67
CA ASN A 29 12.05 -0.82 -10.12
C ASN A 29 10.74 -1.30 -10.79
N ARG A 30 9.58 -0.82 -10.29
CA ARG A 30 8.26 -1.02 -10.89
C ARG A 30 7.55 0.32 -10.98
N LYS A 31 6.68 0.49 -11.97
CA LYS A 31 5.84 1.69 -12.09
C LYS A 31 4.89 1.73 -10.90
N GLY A 32 4.90 2.81 -10.10
CA GLY A 32 4.07 2.93 -8.90
C GLY A 32 2.59 2.64 -9.15
N LYS A 33 2.05 3.15 -10.27
CA LYS A 33 0.67 2.89 -10.68
C LYS A 33 0.34 1.39 -10.79
N GLU A 34 1.22 0.58 -11.36
CA GLU A 34 1.00 -0.87 -11.49
C GLU A 34 1.02 -1.54 -10.10
N LEU A 35 1.93 -1.13 -9.23
CA LEU A 35 2.01 -1.65 -7.87
C LEU A 35 0.74 -1.34 -7.07
N LEU A 36 0.26 -0.11 -7.16
CA LEU A 36 -0.98 0.30 -6.51
C LEU A 36 -2.19 -0.48 -7.04
N GLU A 37 -2.33 -0.60 -8.36
CA GLU A 37 -3.42 -1.36 -8.98
C GLU A 37 -3.44 -2.81 -8.48
N LYS A 38 -2.28 -3.46 -8.37
CA LYS A 38 -2.18 -4.83 -7.86
C LYS A 38 -2.50 -4.95 -6.37
N LEU A 39 -2.10 -3.97 -5.55
CA LEU A 39 -2.45 -3.92 -4.12
C LEU A 39 -3.97 -3.76 -3.95
N ILE A 40 -4.59 -2.83 -4.67
CA ILE A 40 -6.04 -2.61 -4.64
C ILE A 40 -6.79 -3.87 -5.10
N GLN A 41 -6.34 -4.50 -6.20
CA GLN A 41 -6.94 -5.75 -6.66
C GLN A 41 -6.85 -6.85 -5.60
N ARG A 42 -5.70 -7.00 -4.91
CA ARG A 42 -5.55 -7.99 -3.85
C ARG A 42 -6.46 -7.70 -2.67
N GLU A 43 -6.55 -6.45 -2.23
CA GLU A 43 -7.39 -6.06 -1.09
C GLU A 43 -8.89 -6.25 -1.40
N LYS A 44 -9.31 -6.07 -2.66
CA LYS A 44 -10.69 -6.36 -3.12
C LYS A 44 -11.08 -7.84 -3.07
N LEU A 45 -10.12 -8.77 -3.14
CA LEU A 45 -10.40 -10.21 -2.99
C LEU A 45 -10.76 -10.59 -1.55
N GLY A 46 -10.42 -9.73 -0.60
CA GLY A 46 -10.60 -9.95 0.83
C GLY A 46 -9.57 -9.13 1.59
N SER A 47 -10.01 -8.52 2.69
CA SER A 47 -9.15 -7.61 3.42
C SER A 47 -7.88 -8.29 3.90
N THR A 48 -6.77 -7.57 3.86
CA THR A 48 -5.50 -7.99 4.45
C THR A 48 -5.36 -7.60 5.92
N ALA A 49 -6.43 -7.07 6.54
CA ALA A 49 -6.52 -6.87 7.98
C ALA A 49 -6.39 -8.21 8.71
N ILE A 50 -5.50 -8.25 9.71
CA ILE A 50 -5.27 -9.43 10.56
C ILE A 50 -5.89 -9.29 11.96
N GLY A 51 -6.46 -8.12 12.26
CA GLY A 51 -7.04 -7.78 13.56
C GLY A 51 -6.21 -6.75 14.32
N GLU A 52 -6.73 -6.30 15.47
CA GLU A 52 -6.01 -5.41 16.42
C GLU A 52 -5.49 -4.10 15.81
N GLY A 53 -6.18 -3.58 14.79
CA GLY A 53 -5.77 -2.37 14.07
C GLY A 53 -4.60 -2.57 13.11
N VAL A 54 -4.25 -3.81 12.78
CA VAL A 54 -3.12 -4.17 11.91
C VAL A 54 -3.61 -4.76 10.58
N ALA A 55 -2.94 -4.37 9.49
CA ALA A 55 -3.12 -4.95 8.16
C ALA A 55 -1.77 -5.21 7.49
N VAL A 56 -1.73 -6.17 6.57
CA VAL A 56 -0.52 -6.52 5.79
C VAL A 56 -0.81 -6.44 4.29
N PRO A 57 -0.88 -5.23 3.70
CA PRO A 57 -1.07 -5.08 2.25
C PRO A 57 0.06 -5.73 1.46
N HIS A 58 -0.27 -6.62 0.53
CA HIS A 58 0.69 -7.34 -0.32
C HIS A 58 0.10 -7.60 -1.70
N CYS A 59 0.95 -7.85 -2.71
CA CYS A 59 0.54 -8.30 -4.03
C CYS A 59 1.70 -9.01 -4.77
N LYS A 60 1.43 -9.63 -5.93
CA LYS A 60 2.45 -10.32 -6.75
C LYS A 60 3.18 -9.37 -7.73
#